data_AF-A0A2N1UNX0-F1
#
_entry.id   AF-A0A2N1UNX0-F1
#
_cell.length_a   1.000
_cell.length_b   1.000
_cell.length_c   1.000
_cell.angle_alpha   90.00
_cell.angle_beta   90.00
_cell.angle_gamma   90.00
#
_symmetry.space_group_name_H-M   'P 1'
#
loop_
_entity.id
_entity.type
_entity.pdbx_description
1 polymer ?
#
loop_
_entity_poly.entity_id
_entity_poly.type
_entity_poly.pdbx_seq_one_letter_code
_entity_poly.pdbx_strand_id
1 'polypeptide(L)'
;MTEETKINGIQSEIPIIEEPEKIAILEQPKEIAMIEEPKLKKWSLIEKDKKISLRKVLLAGLVVAIVSSAWGMLTCGWLFNWVYLLEPTQTWRNVNFQDPIFMSIYYVGIFILNFLFTWGFALLYHGIPGEKIEKGIWYGFLIWLVGILPGLFTTYMFINIAEIVIMYWIVNLLIERVIVGIIISLIYKPREIKQ
;
A
#
# COMPACT_ATOMS: atom_id res chain seq x y z
N MET A 1 -8.58 8.28 -52.07
CA MET A 1 -7.78 9.52 -52.14
C MET A 1 -6.67 9.35 -51.13
N THR A 2 -5.56 8.81 -51.61
CA THR A 2 -4.40 8.32 -50.86
C THR A 2 -3.27 9.32 -51.02
N GLU A 3 -2.66 9.76 -49.91
CA GLU A 3 -1.50 10.63 -49.94
C GLU A 3 -0.37 9.96 -49.13
N GLU A 4 0.59 9.43 -49.87
CA GLU A 4 1.84 8.86 -49.38
C GLU A 4 2.87 9.98 -49.21
N THR A 5 3.47 10.11 -48.02
CA THR A 5 4.60 11.02 -47.81
C THR A 5 5.89 10.21 -47.70
N LYS A 6 6.71 10.29 -48.75
CA LYS A 6 8.11 9.80 -48.83
C LYS A 6 9.01 10.66 -47.94
N ILE A 7 9.90 10.04 -47.18
CA ILE A 7 11.06 10.71 -46.58
C ILE A 7 12.32 10.02 -47.12
N ASN A 8 13.10 10.82 -47.83
CA ASN A 8 14.33 10.44 -48.53
C ASN A 8 15.53 10.37 -47.59
N GLY A 9 16.53 9.64 -48.08
CA GLY A 9 17.73 9.23 -47.36
C GLY A 9 18.69 10.34 -46.96
N ILE A 10 19.49 10.00 -45.96
CA ILE A 10 20.80 10.59 -45.71
C ILE A 10 21.76 9.41 -45.52
N GLN A 11 22.40 9.01 -46.61
CA GLN A 11 23.67 8.29 -46.58
C GLN A 11 24.74 9.36 -46.37
N SER A 12 25.48 9.26 -45.27
CA SER A 12 26.74 9.98 -45.11
C SER A 12 27.86 8.96 -44.97
N GLU A 13 28.84 9.16 -45.82
CA GLU A 13 29.97 8.30 -46.11
C GLU A 13 30.89 8.17 -44.89
N ILE A 14 31.30 6.93 -44.59
CA ILE A 14 32.31 6.64 -43.58
C ILE A 14 33.66 6.65 -44.30
N PRO A 15 34.61 7.54 -43.94
CA PRO A 15 35.96 7.45 -44.46
C PRO A 15 36.71 6.29 -43.80
N ILE A 16 37.25 5.44 -44.67
CA ILE A 16 38.25 4.41 -44.40
C ILE A 16 39.52 5.11 -43.91
N ILE A 17 40.03 4.73 -42.72
CA ILE A 17 41.37 5.09 -42.27
C ILE A 17 42.18 3.81 -42.10
N GLU A 18 43.27 3.77 -42.85
CA GLU A 18 44.25 2.70 -42.97
C GLU A 18 45.19 2.61 -41.76
N GLU A 19 45.48 1.36 -41.42
CA GLU A 19 46.71 0.77 -40.87
C GLU A 19 47.36 1.18 -39.53
N PRO A 20 48.03 0.19 -38.88
CA PRO A 20 48.42 0.20 -37.49
C PRO A 20 49.90 0.56 -37.33
N GLU A 21 50.22 1.58 -36.56
CA GLU A 21 51.59 1.75 -36.09
C GLU A 21 51.64 2.12 -34.61
N LYS A 22 52.46 1.33 -33.91
CA LYS A 22 53.14 1.64 -32.66
C LYS A 22 52.24 1.65 -31.43
N ILE A 23 51.94 0.42 -31.00
CA ILE A 23 51.69 0.10 -29.59
C ILE A 23 52.96 0.47 -28.82
N ALA A 24 53.04 1.72 -28.39
CA ALA A 24 53.96 2.12 -27.35
C ALA A 24 53.55 1.38 -26.08
N ILE A 25 54.46 0.53 -25.62
CA ILE A 25 54.44 -0.12 -24.32
C ILE A 25 54.46 1.00 -23.28
N LEU A 26 53.27 1.45 -22.87
CA LEU A 26 53.10 2.19 -21.64
C LEU A 26 53.07 1.14 -20.53
N GLU A 27 54.23 0.98 -19.89
CA GLU A 27 54.34 0.32 -18.60
C GLU A 27 53.25 0.89 -17.68
N GLN A 28 52.28 0.05 -17.32
CA GLN A 28 51.27 0.44 -16.36
C GLN A 28 51.96 0.75 -15.04
N PRO A 29 51.75 1.94 -14.44
CA PRO A 29 52.25 2.20 -13.10
C PRO A 29 51.59 1.19 -12.16
N LYS A 30 52.44 0.37 -11.54
CA LYS A 30 52.12 -0.71 -10.61
C LYS A 30 51.69 -0.16 -9.24
N GLU A 31 50.85 0.85 -9.24
CA GLU A 31 50.48 1.66 -8.09
C GLU A 31 48.98 1.99 -8.14
N ILE A 32 48.14 0.95 -8.29
CA ILE A 32 46.79 1.00 -7.74
C ILE A 32 46.94 0.59 -6.27
N ALA A 33 47.45 1.54 -5.49
CA ALA A 33 47.39 1.49 -4.05
C ALA A 33 45.93 1.32 -3.63
N MET A 34 45.68 0.25 -2.88
CA MET A 34 44.72 0.18 -1.77
C MET A 34 43.53 1.14 -1.89
N ILE A 35 42.57 0.82 -2.75
CA ILE A 35 41.18 1.09 -2.38
C ILE A 35 40.88 0.00 -1.36
N GLU A 36 41.14 0.28 -0.08
CA GLU A 36 40.54 -0.50 1.00
C GLU A 36 39.06 -0.61 0.64
N GLU A 37 38.57 -1.82 0.35
CA GLU A 37 37.14 -2.06 0.27
C GLU A 37 36.57 -1.44 1.55
N PRO A 38 35.66 -0.45 1.47
CA PRO A 38 35.03 0.07 2.66
C PRO A 38 34.29 -1.12 3.23
N LYS A 39 34.89 -1.78 4.24
CA LYS A 39 34.45 -3.02 4.88
C LYS A 39 32.95 -2.92 4.96
N LEU A 40 32.26 -3.56 4.02
CA LEU A 40 30.83 -3.39 3.83
C LEU A 40 30.25 -3.79 5.16
N LYS A 41 29.89 -2.76 5.92
CA LYS A 41 29.71 -2.85 7.36
C LYS A 41 28.55 -3.79 7.53
N LYS A 42 28.94 -5.03 7.83
CA LYS A 42 28.14 -6.23 7.93
C LYS A 42 26.70 -5.83 8.18
N TRP A 43 25.84 -5.94 7.16
CA TRP A 43 24.39 -5.73 7.27
C TRP A 43 23.74 -6.65 8.33
N SER A 44 24.53 -7.43 9.08
CA SER A 44 24.17 -8.20 10.28
C SER A 44 23.73 -7.37 11.49
N LEU A 45 23.28 -6.13 11.31
CA LEU A 45 22.62 -5.35 12.35
C LEU A 45 21.11 -5.19 12.10
N ILE A 46 20.59 -5.77 11.02
CA ILE A 46 19.15 -5.81 10.74
C ILE A 46 18.70 -7.25 10.96
N GLU A 47 17.60 -7.41 11.70
CA GLU A 47 17.00 -8.68 12.13
C GLU A 47 17.71 -9.36 13.31
N LYS A 48 17.55 -8.75 14.50
CA LYS A 48 17.11 -9.60 15.63
C LYS A 48 15.81 -10.26 15.16
N ASP A 49 15.87 -11.55 14.86
CA ASP A 49 14.78 -12.40 14.37
C ASP A 49 13.49 -12.24 15.19
N LYS A 50 12.73 -11.16 14.99
CA LYS A 50 11.45 -10.93 15.66
C LYS A 50 10.38 -11.62 14.83
N LYS A 51 10.11 -12.88 15.16
CA LYS A 51 9.12 -13.70 14.46
C LYS A 51 7.71 -13.12 14.62
N ILE A 52 6.97 -13.05 13.51
CA ILE A 52 5.57 -12.65 13.51
C ILE A 52 4.76 -13.57 14.42
N SER A 53 4.04 -12.96 15.37
CA SER A 53 3.18 -13.71 16.29
C SER A 53 1.79 -13.88 15.68
N LEU A 54 1.59 -14.98 14.93
CA LEU A 54 0.32 -15.26 14.25
C LEU A 54 -0.92 -15.18 15.17
N ARG A 55 -0.80 -15.66 16.42
CA ARG A 55 -1.89 -15.55 17.42
C ARG A 55 -2.31 -14.10 17.69
N LYS A 56 -1.34 -13.18 17.75
CA LYS A 56 -1.62 -11.75 17.96
C LYS A 56 -2.20 -11.10 16.72
N VAL A 57 -1.76 -11.51 15.53
CA VAL A 57 -2.36 -11.05 14.26
C VAL A 57 -3.83 -11.48 14.18
N LEU A 58 -4.13 -12.75 14.47
CA LEU A 58 -5.51 -13.25 14.45
C LEU A 58 -6.39 -12.51 15.48
N LEU A 59 -5.89 -12.32 16.71
CA LEU A 59 -6.62 -11.60 17.75
C LEU A 59 -6.88 -10.14 17.35
N ALA A 60 -5.84 -9.43 16.89
CA ALA A 60 -6.00 -8.04 16.45
C ALA A 60 -6.94 -7.93 15.24
N GLY A 61 -6.82 -8.81 14.25
CA GLY A 61 -7.70 -8.86 13.09
C GLY A 61 -9.17 -9.08 13.48
N LEU A 62 -9.44 -9.97 14.44
CA LEU A 62 -10.78 -10.20 14.97
C LEU A 62 -11.35 -8.95 15.66
N VAL A 63 -10.58 -8.34 16.57
CA VAL A 63 -11.01 -7.14 17.29
C VAL A 63 -11.29 -5.99 16.31
N VAL A 64 -10.42 -5.79 15.34
CA VAL A 64 -10.56 -4.78 14.30
C VAL A 64 -11.79 -5.04 13.43
N ALA A 65 -12.08 -6.30 13.07
CA ALA A 65 -13.28 -6.64 12.30
C ALA A 65 -14.58 -6.27 13.05
N ILE A 66 -14.63 -6.51 14.36
CA ILE A 66 -15.76 -6.12 15.21
C ILE A 66 -15.90 -4.59 15.24
N VAL A 67 -14.79 -3.88 15.50
CA VAL A 67 -14.81 -2.41 15.57
C VAL A 67 -15.19 -1.78 14.22
N SER A 68 -14.66 -2.28 13.11
CA SER A 68 -14.99 -1.79 11.76
C SER A 68 -16.46 -2.03 11.44
N SER A 69 -17.01 -3.19 11.84
CA SER A 69 -18.43 -3.50 11.65
C SER A 69 -19.32 -2.54 12.45
N ALA A 70 -18.98 -2.31 13.72
CA ALA A 70 -19.70 -1.37 14.58
C ALA A 70 -19.60 0.06 14.05
N TRP A 71 -18.43 0.48 13.57
CA TRP A 71 -18.22 1.78 12.93
C TRP A 71 -19.12 1.94 11.70
N GLY A 72 -19.12 0.95 10.81
CA GLY A 72 -19.98 0.96 9.61
C GLY A 72 -21.47 1.03 9.95
N MET A 73 -21.94 0.28 10.95
CA MET A 73 -23.31 0.36 11.44
C MET A 73 -23.64 1.76 11.99
N LEU A 74 -22.71 2.36 12.75
CA LEU A 74 -22.90 3.67 13.34
C LEU A 74 -22.95 4.77 12.27
N THR A 75 -21.98 4.80 11.36
CA THR A 75 -21.82 5.91 10.41
C THR A 75 -22.72 5.72 9.19
N CYS A 76 -22.72 4.54 8.56
CA CYS A 76 -23.48 4.28 7.35
C CYS A 76 -24.92 3.82 7.64
N GLY A 77 -25.11 3.06 8.73
CA GLY A 77 -26.44 2.55 9.09
C GLY A 77 -27.34 3.60 9.75
N TRP A 78 -26.77 4.48 10.57
CA TRP A 78 -27.55 5.40 11.42
C TRP A 78 -27.22 6.88 11.21
N LEU A 79 -26.03 7.34 11.59
CA LEU A 79 -25.72 8.77 11.74
C LEU A 79 -25.70 9.55 10.42
N PHE A 80 -25.15 8.94 9.36
CA PHE A 80 -25.00 9.56 8.05
C PHE A 80 -25.72 8.79 6.94
N ASN A 81 -26.78 8.04 7.29
CA ASN A 81 -27.56 7.28 6.31
C ASN A 81 -28.13 8.20 5.20
N TRP A 82 -28.50 9.44 5.57
CA TRP A 82 -29.05 10.44 4.65
C TRP A 82 -28.14 10.76 3.45
N VAL A 83 -26.83 10.59 3.58
CA VAL A 83 -25.87 10.84 2.50
C VAL A 83 -26.14 9.93 1.29
N TYR A 84 -26.69 8.73 1.53
CA TYR A 84 -27.04 7.77 0.48
C TYR A 84 -28.39 8.02 -0.19
N LEU A 85 -29.15 9.02 0.27
CA LEU A 85 -30.41 9.44 -0.35
C LEU A 85 -30.21 10.54 -1.40
N LEU A 86 -28.98 11.04 -1.56
CA LEU A 86 -28.64 12.06 -2.55
C LEU A 86 -28.60 11.45 -3.96
N GLU A 87 -29.20 12.15 -4.92
CA GLU A 87 -29.16 11.73 -6.31
C GLU A 87 -27.74 11.82 -6.89
N PRO A 88 -27.32 10.85 -7.71
CA PRO A 88 -28.08 9.68 -8.19
C PRO A 88 -28.12 8.50 -7.18
N THR A 89 -29.31 7.97 -6.90
CA THR A 89 -29.53 6.92 -5.88
C THR A 89 -29.44 5.47 -6.41
N GLN A 90 -29.36 5.28 -7.73
CA GLN A 90 -29.43 3.97 -8.41
C GLN A 90 -28.04 3.33 -8.68
N THR A 91 -26.98 3.79 -8.03
CA THR A 91 -25.64 3.20 -8.22
C THR A 91 -25.43 1.90 -7.46
N TRP A 92 -26.22 1.66 -6.43
CA TRP A 92 -26.04 0.52 -5.54
C TRP A 92 -26.78 -0.70 -6.08
N ARG A 93 -26.15 -1.87 -5.95
CA ARG A 93 -26.86 -3.13 -6.15
C ARG A 93 -27.99 -3.21 -5.13
N ASN A 94 -29.20 -3.58 -5.57
CA ASN A 94 -30.28 -3.91 -4.63
C ASN A 94 -29.91 -5.19 -3.87
N VAL A 95 -29.40 -5.02 -2.66
CA VAL A 95 -28.95 -6.12 -1.81
C VAL A 95 -30.04 -6.46 -0.80
N ASN A 96 -30.39 -7.74 -0.68
CA ASN A 96 -31.26 -8.19 0.39
C ASN A 96 -30.42 -8.47 1.66
N PHE A 97 -30.44 -7.55 2.61
CA PHE A 97 -29.75 -7.71 3.90
C PHE A 97 -30.35 -8.80 4.81
N GLN A 98 -31.50 -9.37 4.44
CA GLN A 98 -32.08 -10.52 5.13
C GLN A 98 -31.57 -11.86 4.57
N ASP A 99 -30.85 -11.86 3.45
CA ASP A 99 -30.25 -13.08 2.90
C ASP A 99 -29.06 -13.53 3.78
N PRO A 100 -29.17 -14.69 4.46
CA PRO A 100 -28.13 -15.16 5.37
C PRO A 100 -26.83 -15.50 4.64
N ILE A 101 -26.88 -15.92 3.37
CA ILE A 101 -25.69 -16.26 2.58
C ILE A 101 -24.92 -14.98 2.27
N PHE A 102 -25.63 -13.95 1.79
CA PHE A 102 -25.02 -12.66 1.50
C PHE A 102 -24.35 -12.07 2.75
N MET A 103 -25.07 -12.04 3.88
CA MET A 103 -24.54 -11.48 5.13
C MET A 103 -23.33 -12.27 5.65
N SER A 104 -23.33 -13.60 5.50
CA SER A 104 -22.18 -14.43 5.87
C SER A 104 -20.95 -14.09 5.01
N ILE A 105 -21.11 -13.97 3.69
CA ILE A 105 -20.03 -13.58 2.78
C ILE A 105 -19.49 -12.20 3.13
N TYR A 106 -20.39 -11.25 3.42
CA TYR A 106 -20.01 -9.90 3.81
C TYR A 106 -19.14 -9.87 5.07
N TYR A 107 -19.56 -10.54 6.15
CA TYR A 107 -18.80 -10.56 7.41
C TYR A 107 -17.50 -11.36 7.31
N VAL A 108 -17.49 -12.47 6.57
CA VAL A 108 -16.25 -13.22 6.28
C VAL A 108 -15.28 -12.34 5.49
N GLY A 109 -15.77 -11.61 4.49
CA GLY A 109 -14.98 -10.66 3.71
C GLY A 109 -14.37 -9.55 4.57
N ILE A 110 -15.16 -8.94 5.46
CA ILE A 110 -14.67 -7.96 6.44
C ILE A 110 -13.58 -8.56 7.32
N PHE A 111 -13.79 -9.77 7.83
CA PHE A 111 -12.80 -10.43 8.68
C PHE A 111 -11.49 -10.68 7.93
N ILE A 112 -11.54 -11.24 6.72
CA ILE A 112 -10.36 -11.49 5.88
C ILE A 112 -9.62 -10.18 5.59
N LEU A 113 -10.32 -9.12 5.21
CA LEU A 113 -9.70 -7.83 4.92
C LEU A 113 -8.99 -7.25 6.15
N ASN A 114 -9.62 -7.29 7.32
CA ASN A 114 -9.01 -6.79 8.56
C ASN A 114 -7.86 -7.67 9.07
N PHE A 115 -7.92 -8.97 8.79
CA PHE A 115 -6.78 -9.86 8.98
C PHE A 115 -5.61 -9.46 8.09
N LEU A 116 -5.84 -9.20 6.79
CA LEU A 116 -4.80 -8.78 5.86
C LEU A 116 -4.18 -7.43 6.26
N PHE A 117 -4.99 -6.46 6.72
CA PHE A 117 -4.46 -5.21 7.27
C PHE A 117 -3.58 -5.46 8.51
N THR A 118 -4.05 -6.27 9.44
CA THR A 118 -3.26 -6.60 10.63
C THR A 118 -1.96 -7.33 10.27
N TRP A 119 -2.01 -8.20 9.27
CA TRP A 119 -0.83 -8.89 8.74
C TRP A 119 0.15 -7.92 8.07
N GLY A 120 -0.36 -6.97 7.27
CA GLY A 120 0.43 -5.90 6.69
C GLY A 120 1.14 -5.04 7.74
N PHE A 121 0.44 -4.69 8.83
CA PHE A 121 1.06 -4.00 9.97
C PHE A 121 2.18 -4.83 10.60
N ALA A 122 1.96 -6.14 10.78
CA ALA A 122 2.96 -7.04 11.34
C ALA A 122 4.23 -7.12 10.48
N LEU A 123 4.08 -7.13 9.15
CA LEU A 123 5.20 -7.12 8.19
C LEU A 123 5.96 -5.78 8.24
N LEU A 124 5.23 -4.67 8.28
CA LEU A 124 5.80 -3.32 8.22
C LEU A 124 6.15 -2.75 9.61
N TYR A 125 5.98 -3.52 10.68
CA TYR A 125 6.07 -3.04 12.07
C TYR A 125 7.34 -2.24 12.36
N HIS A 126 8.48 -2.67 11.81
CA HIS A 126 9.78 -2.01 12.01
C HIS A 126 9.99 -0.80 11.09
N GLY A 127 9.33 -0.75 9.93
CA GLY A 127 9.43 0.36 8.98
C GLY A 127 8.49 1.53 9.29
N ILE A 128 7.45 1.32 10.10
CA ILE A 128 6.51 2.38 10.46
C ILE A 128 7.12 3.27 11.56
N PRO A 129 7.16 4.60 11.39
CA PRO A 129 7.72 5.52 12.38
C PRO A 129 6.90 5.59 13.67
N GLY A 130 7.54 6.06 14.74
CA GLY A 130 6.93 6.27 16.06
C GLY A 130 6.89 5.03 16.95
N GLU A 131 6.26 5.17 18.12
CA GLU A 131 6.05 4.10 19.09
C GLU A 131 4.58 3.89 19.45
N LYS A 132 4.20 2.63 19.74
CA LYS A 132 2.84 2.25 20.18
C LYS A 132 1.75 2.89 19.30
N ILE A 133 0.97 3.82 19.84
CA ILE A 133 -0.16 4.52 19.18
C ILE A 133 0.31 5.27 17.95
N GLU A 134 1.48 5.91 17.97
CA GLU A 134 1.99 6.68 16.83
C GLU A 134 2.21 5.79 15.61
N LYS A 135 2.71 4.56 15.81
CA LYS A 135 2.80 3.57 14.72
C LYS A 135 1.43 3.27 14.14
N GLY A 136 0.42 3.14 14.99
CA GLY A 136 -0.95 2.91 14.56
C GLY A 136 -1.52 4.05 13.72
N ILE A 137 -1.30 5.30 14.16
CA ILE A 137 -1.72 6.50 13.43
C ILE A 137 -1.05 6.55 12.05
N TRP A 138 0.27 6.43 12.00
CA TRP A 138 1.02 6.45 10.74
C TRP A 138 0.60 5.32 9.80
N TYR A 139 0.42 4.12 10.33
CA TYR A 139 -0.04 2.99 9.53
C TYR A 139 -1.43 3.21 8.96
N GLY A 140 -2.39 3.62 9.79
CA GLY A 140 -3.76 3.89 9.36
C GLY A 140 -3.81 4.99 8.30
N PHE A 141 -3.04 6.06 8.49
CA PHE A 141 -2.91 7.14 7.53
C PHE A 141 -2.31 6.67 6.20
N LEU A 142 -1.22 5.88 6.22
CA LEU A 142 -0.59 5.35 5.00
C LEU A 142 -1.52 4.42 4.22
N ILE A 143 -2.25 3.54 4.91
CA ILE A 143 -3.25 2.67 4.28
C ILE A 143 -4.38 3.47 3.66
N TRP A 144 -4.85 4.51 4.34
CA TRP A 144 -5.85 5.41 3.77
C TRP A 144 -5.32 6.12 2.53
N LEU A 145 -4.12 6.70 2.62
CA LEU A 145 -3.52 7.51 1.56
C LEU A 145 -3.21 6.69 0.30
N VAL A 146 -2.64 5.50 0.46
CA VAL A 146 -2.15 4.68 -0.67
C VAL A 146 -3.18 3.64 -1.10
N GLY A 147 -4.02 3.14 -0.19
CA GLY A 147 -5.00 2.10 -0.48
C GLY A 147 -6.39 2.64 -0.81
N ILE A 148 -6.92 3.53 0.01
CA ILE A 148 -8.32 3.96 -0.09
C ILE A 148 -8.49 5.15 -1.01
N LEU A 149 -7.67 6.19 -0.86
CA LEU A 149 -7.82 7.43 -1.61
C LEU A 149 -7.76 7.21 -3.14
N PRO A 150 -6.83 6.40 -3.70
CA PRO A 150 -6.83 6.10 -5.12
C PRO A 150 -8.05 5.27 -5.56
N GLY A 151 -8.52 4.37 -4.69
CA GLY A 151 -9.73 3.59 -4.93
C GLY A 151 -10.97 4.49 -5.03
N LEU A 152 -11.14 5.42 -4.09
CA LEU A 152 -12.23 6.40 -4.10
C LEU A 152 -12.15 7.35 -5.29
N PHE A 153 -10.95 7.78 -5.67
CA PHE A 153 -10.74 8.58 -6.88
C PHE A 153 -11.18 7.81 -8.13
N THR A 154 -10.80 6.54 -8.24
CA THR A 154 -11.24 5.67 -9.34
C THR A 154 -12.77 5.53 -9.33
N THR A 155 -13.38 5.31 -8.18
CA THR A 155 -14.84 5.27 -8.03
C THR A 155 -15.50 6.55 -8.51
N TYR A 156 -14.97 7.73 -8.16
CA TYR A 156 -15.50 9.02 -8.64
C TYR A 156 -15.40 9.17 -10.16
N MET A 157 -14.30 8.71 -10.77
CA MET A 157 -14.09 8.84 -12.21
C MET A 157 -14.97 7.92 -13.05
N PHE A 158 -15.31 6.73 -12.54
CA PHE A 158 -15.98 5.69 -13.32
C PHE A 158 -17.42 5.41 -12.89
N ILE A 159 -17.84 5.83 -11.71
CA ILE A 159 -19.19 5.59 -11.19
C ILE A 159 -19.88 6.94 -10.97
N ASN A 160 -21.09 7.08 -11.52
CA ASN A 160 -21.91 8.27 -11.35
C ASN A 160 -22.47 8.33 -9.92
N ILE A 161 -21.69 8.82 -8.95
CA ILE A 161 -22.06 8.95 -7.53
C ILE A 161 -22.08 10.43 -7.15
N ALA A 162 -22.98 10.82 -6.24
CA ALA A 162 -23.04 12.17 -5.70
C ALA A 162 -21.70 12.57 -5.03
N GLU A 163 -21.17 13.75 -5.39
CA GLU A 163 -19.84 14.20 -4.92
C GLU A 163 -19.74 14.27 -3.39
N ILE A 164 -20.85 14.62 -2.74
CA ILE A 164 -20.96 14.69 -1.27
C ILE A 164 -20.73 13.32 -0.63
N VAL A 165 -21.17 12.23 -1.27
CA VAL A 165 -20.93 10.85 -0.78
C VAL A 165 -19.45 10.53 -0.79
N ILE A 166 -18.74 10.89 -1.86
CA ILE A 166 -17.30 10.67 -1.98
C ILE A 166 -16.54 11.47 -0.92
N MET A 167 -16.88 12.75 -0.73
CA MET A 167 -16.27 13.58 0.32
C MET A 167 -16.49 12.99 1.71
N TYR A 168 -17.72 12.55 2.00
CA TYR A 168 -18.04 11.85 3.25
C TYR A 168 -17.19 10.59 3.42
N TRP A 169 -17.07 9.75 2.40
CA TRP A 169 -16.26 8.53 2.46
C TRP A 169 -14.77 8.81 2.67
N ILE A 170 -14.21 9.81 2.00
CA ILE A 170 -12.81 10.21 2.17
C ILE A 170 -12.51 10.49 3.64
N VAL A 171 -13.35 11.33 4.29
CA VAL A 171 -13.17 11.72 5.69
C VAL A 171 -13.49 10.57 6.64
N ASN A 172 -14.63 9.89 6.44
CA ASN A 172 -15.08 8.81 7.31
C ASN A 172 -14.07 7.64 7.31
N LEU A 173 -13.57 7.25 6.14
CA LEU A 173 -12.59 6.17 6.02
C LEU A 173 -11.22 6.60 6.55
N LEU A 174 -10.83 7.88 6.49
CA LEU A 174 -9.60 8.33 7.17
C LEU A 174 -9.68 8.09 8.67
N ILE A 175 -10.78 8.53 9.29
CA ILE A 175 -11.00 8.39 10.73
C ILE A 175 -11.03 6.90 11.10
N GLU A 176 -11.79 6.09 10.38
CA GLU A 176 -11.86 4.64 10.61
C GLU A 176 -10.48 3.99 10.54
N ARG A 177 -9.68 4.27 9.50
CA ARG A 177 -8.38 3.62 9.32
C ARG A 177 -7.37 4.04 10.37
N VAL A 178 -7.38 5.29 10.83
CA VAL A 178 -6.55 5.73 11.95
C VAL A 178 -6.95 4.99 13.24
N ILE A 179 -8.24 4.89 13.56
CA ILE A 179 -8.74 4.14 14.73
C ILE A 179 -8.29 2.67 14.65
N VAL A 180 -8.49 2.03 13.50
CA VAL A 180 -8.09 0.64 13.26
C VAL A 180 -6.57 0.47 13.42
N GLY A 181 -5.77 1.36 12.84
CA GLY A 181 -4.31 1.34 12.97
C GLY A 181 -3.87 1.44 14.44
N ILE A 182 -4.48 2.34 15.21
CA ILE A 182 -4.24 2.47 16.66
C ILE A 182 -4.54 1.15 17.37
N ILE A 183 -5.72 0.55 17.15
CA ILE A 183 -6.11 -0.72 17.79
C ILE A 183 -5.09 -1.82 17.47
N ILE A 184 -4.69 -1.96 16.20
CA ILE A 184 -3.70 -2.94 15.77
C ILE A 184 -2.39 -2.73 16.53
N SER A 185 -1.90 -1.48 16.60
CA SER A 185 -0.64 -1.15 17.25
C SER A 185 -0.62 -1.42 18.77
N LEU A 186 -1.79 -1.32 19.42
CA LEU A 186 -1.93 -1.60 20.85
C LEU A 186 -1.90 -3.11 21.14
N ILE A 187 -2.49 -3.91 20.26
CA ILE A 187 -2.60 -5.37 20.43
C ILE A 187 -1.34 -6.09 19.94
N TYR A 188 -0.84 -5.71 18.75
CA TYR A 188 0.28 -6.40 18.11
C TYR A 188 1.61 -5.97 18.73
N LYS A 189 2.34 -6.95 19.27
CA LYS A 189 3.74 -6.80 19.67
C LYS A 189 4.53 -8.01 19.16
N PRO A 190 5.63 -7.81 18.41
CA PRO A 190 6.45 -8.92 17.93
C PRO A 190 6.95 -9.78 19.09
N ARG A 191 7.13 -11.09 18.84
CA ARG A 191 7.66 -12.00 19.86
C ARG A 191 9.18 -11.82 19.91
N GLU A 192 9.72 -11.54 21.10
CA GLU A 192 11.17 -11.52 21.29
C GLU A 192 11.66 -12.96 21.33
N ILE A 193 12.67 -13.29 20.52
CA ILE A 193 13.39 -14.55 20.66
C ILE A 193 14.29 -14.39 21.89
N LYS A 194 13.93 -15.07 22.97
CA LYS A 194 14.86 -15.32 24.07
C LYS A 194 15.92 -16.26 23.52
N GLN A 195 17.14 -15.76 23.36
CA GLN A 195 18.32 -16.59 23.13
C GLN A 195 18.66 -17.35 24.42
#